data_AF-A0A497RWS2-F1
#
_entry.id   AF-A0A497RWS2-F1
#
_cell.length_a   1.000
_cell.length_b   1.000
_cell.length_c   1.000
_cell.angle_alpha   90.00
_cell.angle_beta   90.00
_cell.angle_gamma   90.00
#
_symmetry.space_group_name_H-M   'P 1'
#
loop_
_entity.id
_entity.type
_entity.pdbx_description
1 polymer ?
#
loop_
_entity_poly.entity_id
_entity_poly.type
_entity_poly.pdbx_seq_one_letter_code
_entity_poly.pdbx_strand_id
1 'polypeptide(L)' 'MESNDFEDGGFIPSEFTCDGRDINPLLKWSDFPDETEAFALTCIDPDAPGGDFIHWLVYNIPADVT' A
#
# COMPACT_ATOMS: atom_id res chain seq x y z
N MET A 1 4.31 -8.39 3.71
CA MET A 1 3.35 -7.27 3.76
C MET A 1 1.96 -7.87 3.78
N GLU A 2 1.10 -7.40 4.67
CA GLU A 2 -0.27 -7.88 4.86
C GLU A 2 -1.21 -6.71 5.18
N SER A 3 -2.52 -6.94 5.02
CA SER A 3 -3.58 -6.01 5.41
C SER A 3 -4.65 -6.76 6.20
N ASN A 4 -5.23 -6.08 7.19
CA ASN A 4 -6.43 -6.57 7.87
C ASN A 4 -7.72 -6.21 7.11
N ASP A 5 -7.61 -5.38 6.08
CA ASP A 5 -8.75 -4.81 5.38
C ASP A 5 -9.14 -5.60 4.13
N PHE A 6 -8.19 -6.34 3.53
CA PHE A 6 -8.43 -7.22 2.39
C PHE A 6 -7.32 -8.29 2.26
N GLU A 7 -7.64 -9.36 1.52
CA GLU A 7 -6.69 -10.43 1.21
C GLU A 7 -5.94 -10.15 -0.11
N ASP A 8 -4.74 -10.70 -0.24
CA ASP A 8 -3.98 -10.64 -1.50
C ASP A 8 -4.76 -11.27 -2.67
N GLY A 9 -4.82 -10.57 -3.79
CA GLY A 9 -5.65 -10.93 -4.95
C GLY A 9 -7.18 -10.83 -4.72
N GLY A 10 -7.62 -10.40 -3.54
CA GLY A 10 -9.01 -10.16 -3.21
C GLY A 10 -9.53 -8.81 -3.73
N PHE A 11 -10.82 -8.57 -3.51
CA PHE A 11 -11.42 -7.26 -3.78
C PHE A 11 -11.01 -6.23 -2.72
N ILE A 12 -10.67 -5.03 -3.16
CA ILE A 12 -10.53 -3.86 -2.28
C ILE A 12 -11.94 -3.40 -1.86
N PRO A 13 -12.25 -3.35 -0.55
CA PRO A 13 -13.56 -2.86 -0.08
C PRO A 13 -13.83 -1.42 -0.52
N SER A 14 -15.10 -1.10 -0.80
CA SER A 14 -15.50 0.20 -1.34
C SER A 14 -15.10 1.40 -0.49
N GLU A 15 -14.90 1.20 0.82
CA GLU A 15 -14.45 2.28 1.71
C GLU A 15 -13.09 2.87 1.32
N PHE A 16 -12.21 2.08 0.67
CA PHE A 16 -10.87 2.49 0.20
C PHE A 16 -10.86 2.90 -1.28
N THR A 17 -12.03 2.95 -1.93
CA THR A 17 -12.14 3.36 -3.33
C THR A 17 -12.85 4.72 -3.43
N CYS A 18 -12.91 5.26 -4.64
CA CYS A 18 -13.63 6.50 -4.94
C CYS A 18 -15.16 6.40 -4.76
N ASP A 19 -15.72 5.19 -4.65
CA ASP A 19 -17.13 4.96 -4.35
C ASP A 19 -17.46 5.07 -2.85
N GLY A 20 -16.43 5.13 -1.99
CA GLY A 20 -16.56 5.20 -0.54
C GLY A 20 -15.88 6.40 0.07
N ARG A 21 -15.00 6.15 1.05
CA ARG A 21 -14.36 7.22 1.85
C ARG A 21 -13.04 7.69 1.26
N ASP A 22 -12.51 6.98 0.27
CA ASP A 22 -11.24 7.28 -0.40
C ASP A 22 -10.08 7.44 0.62
N ILE A 23 -10.06 6.53 1.61
CA ILE A 23 -8.99 6.45 2.61
C ILE A 23 -8.02 5.31 2.27
N ASN A 24 -6.81 5.36 2.82
CA ASN A 24 -5.83 4.30 2.61
C ASN A 24 -6.13 3.08 3.50
N PRO A 25 -5.96 1.85 2.96
CA PRO A 25 -6.02 0.65 3.78
C PRO A 25 -4.82 0.56 4.72
N LEU A 26 -5.02 -0.16 5.81
CA LEU A 26 -3.98 -0.51 6.75
C LEU A 26 -3.04 -1.54 6.11
N LEU A 27 -1.74 -1.24 6.15
CA LEU A 27 -0.69 -2.14 5.71
C LEU A 27 0.27 -2.39 6.86
N LYS A 28 0.72 -3.64 7.00
CA LYS A 28 1.76 -4.05 7.93
C LYS A 28 2.85 -4.82 7.22
N TRP A 29 4.06 -4.76 7.74
CA TRP A 29 5.18 -5.53 7.22
C TRP A 29 6.12 -5.95 8.34
N SER A 30 6.80 -7.07 8.12
CA SER A 30 7.75 -7.71 9.02
C SER A 30 8.87 -8.34 8.20
N ASP A 31 9.83 -8.97 8.88
CA ASP A 31 10.88 -9.80 8.27
C ASP A 31 11.79 -9.05 7.28
N PHE A 32 12.10 -7.78 7.58
CA PHE A 32 13.04 -6.95 6.84
C PHE A 32 14.47 -7.04 7.41
N PRO A 33 15.51 -6.73 6.61
CA PRO A 33 16.90 -6.77 7.07
C PRO A 33 17.15 -5.83 8.27
N ASP A 34 18.01 -6.25 9.21
CA ASP A 34 18.38 -5.47 10.39
C ASP A 34 19.02 -4.11 10.04
N GLU A 35 19.64 -4.00 8.86
CA GLU A 35 20.26 -2.79 8.36
C GLU A 35 19.28 -1.83 7.65
N THR A 36 17.96 -2.09 7.71
CA THR A 36 16.96 -1.23 7.08
C THR A 36 16.91 0.14 7.75
N GLU A 37 17.18 1.21 7.00
CA GLU A 37 17.15 2.59 7.52
C GLU A 37 15.80 3.28 7.32
N ALA A 38 15.06 2.91 6.26
CA ALA A 38 13.76 3.45 5.93
C ALA A 38 13.02 2.56 4.91
N PHE A 39 11.70 2.72 4.85
CA PHE A 39 10.84 2.08 3.85
C PHE A 39 10.31 3.08 2.82
N ALA A 40 9.90 2.54 1.68
CA ALA A 40 9.06 3.20 0.70
C ALA A 40 7.86 2.32 0.36
N LEU A 41 6.72 2.95 0.07
CA LEU A 41 5.47 2.32 -0.32
C LEU A 41 5.00 2.89 -1.65
N THR A 42 4.66 2.00 -2.58
CA THR A 42 4.02 2.35 -3.85
C THR A 42 2.76 1.52 -4.06
N CYS A 43 1.65 2.17 -4.36
CA CYS A 43 0.45 1.53 -4.88
C CYS A 43 0.32 1.92 -6.35
N ILE A 44 0.41 0.94 -7.24
CA ILE A 44 0.44 1.13 -8.70
C ILE A 44 -0.70 0.30 -9.31
N ASP A 45 -1.50 0.94 -10.15
CA ASP A 45 -2.45 0.29 -11.04
C ASP A 45 -1.82 0.16 -12.44
N PRO A 46 -1.33 -1.03 -12.83
CA PRO A 46 -0.78 -1.27 -14.17
C PRO A 46 -1.88 -1.37 -15.26
N ASP A 47 -3.15 -1.51 -14.86
CA ASP A 47 -4.28 -1.69 -15.76
C ASP A 47 -4.96 -0.36 -16.14
N ALA A 48 -4.49 0.75 -15.57
CA ALA A 48 -5.02 2.08 -15.84
C ALA A 48 -4.90 2.46 -17.33
N PRO A 49 -5.84 3.26 -17.88
CA PRO A 49 -5.77 3.71 -19.27
C PRO A 49 -4.48 4.50 -19.54
N GLY A 50 -3.57 3.92 -20.32
CA GLY A 50 -2.26 4.51 -20.63
C GLY A 50 -1.07 3.84 -19.94
N GLY A 51 -1.31 2.77 -19.16
CA GLY A 51 -0.29 2.04 -18.41
C GLY A 51 -0.25 2.47 -16.95
N ASP A 52 0.88 2.22 -16.29
CA ASP A 52 1.07 2.43 -14.85
C ASP A 52 0.53 3.77 -14.32
N PHE A 53 -0.38 3.69 -13.35
CA PHE A 53 -0.86 4.81 -12.57
C PHE A 53 -0.47 4.66 -11.10
N ILE A 54 0.25 5.63 -10.56
CA ILE A 54 0.67 5.62 -9.15
C ILE A 54 -0.43 6.25 -8.29
N HIS A 55 -1.19 5.41 -7.58
CA HIS A 55 -2.20 5.85 -6.62
C HIS A 55 -1.59 6.41 -5.35
N TRP A 56 -0.47 5.84 -4.90
CA TRP A 56 0.19 6.28 -3.67
C TRP A 56 1.71 6.09 -3.78
N LEU A 57 2.47 7.11 -3.36
CA LEU A 57 3.92 7.06 -3.20
C LEU A 57 4.29 7.71 -1.87
N VAL A 58 4.88 6.92 -0.98
CA VAL A 58 5.41 7.38 0.31
C VAL A 58 6.84 6.87 0.43
N TYR A 59 7.75 7.71 0.91
CA TYR A 59 9.15 7.36 1.09
C TYR A 59 9.69 7.99 2.37
N ASN A 60 10.88 7.55 2.81
CA ASN A 60 11.48 7.90 4.09
C ASN A 60 10.58 7.55 5.29
N ILE A 61 9.83 6.45 5.18
CA ILE A 61 9.10 5.88 6.32
C ILE A 61 10.15 5.35 7.30
N PRO A 62 10.21 5.82 8.56
CA PRO A 62 11.21 5.36 9.52
C PRO A 62 11.18 3.84 9.72
N ALA A 63 12.36 3.23 9.96
CA ALA A 63 12.50 1.78 10.11
C ALA A 63 11.75 1.18 11.32
N ASP A 64 11.34 2.01 12.28
CA ASP A 64 10.53 1.62 13.44
C ASP A 64 9.01 1.65 13.18
N VAL A 65 8.58 1.99 11.95
CA VAL A 65 7.18 1.89 11.52
C VAL A 65 6.93 0.53 10.86
N THR A 66 5.97 -0.23 11.40
CA THR A 66 5.59 -1.59 10.96
C THR A 66 4.09 -1.84 11.06
#